data_AF-A0A416CQW5-F1
#
_entry.id   AF-A0A416CQW5-F1
#
_cell.length_a   1.000
_cell.length_b   1.000
_cell.length_c   1.000
_cell.angle_alpha   90.00
_cell.angle_beta   90.00
_cell.angle_gamma   90.00
#
_symmetry.space_group_name_H-M   'P 1'
#
loop_
_entity.id
_entity.type
_entity.pdbx_description
1 polymer ?
#
loop_
_entity_poly.entity_id
_entity_poly.type
_entity_poly.pdbx_seq_one_letter_code
_entity_poly.pdbx_strand_id
1 'polypeptide(L)'
;MVKKIMRNPLFLAQKSTDATEADQQVITDLLDTLRANLDHCVGMAANMIGVKKNIIVVAAGPFQFAMVNPVITKKTGAFQTEEGCLSLEGVRPCTRYKEIEVDY
;
A
#
# COMPACT_ATOMS: atom_id res chain seq x y z
N MET A 1 12.73 -0.14 -10.32
CA MET A 1 12.30 0.62 -11.53
C MET A 1 10.91 1.18 -11.30
N VAL A 2 10.61 2.40 -11.75
CA VAL A 2 9.25 2.98 -11.67
C VAL A 2 8.27 2.13 -12.50
N LYS A 3 7.15 1.72 -11.89
CA LYS A 3 6.11 0.89 -12.53
C LYS A 3 4.88 1.72 -12.88
N LYS A 4 4.11 1.23 -13.86
CA LYS A 4 2.81 1.78 -14.21
C LYS A 4 1.78 1.45 -13.11
N ILE A 5 0.98 2.43 -12.75
CA ILE A 5 -0.12 2.26 -11.79
C ILE A 5 -1.23 1.38 -12.40
N MET A 6 -1.56 0.30 -11.70
CA MET A 6 -2.68 -0.58 -12.00
C MET A 6 -4.00 0.10 -11.64
N ARG A 7 -4.90 0.20 -12.62
CA ARG A 7 -6.24 0.82 -12.47
C ARG A 7 -7.40 -0.14 -12.71
N ASN A 8 -7.13 -1.43 -12.97
CA ASN A 8 -8.18 -2.41 -13.22
C ASN A 8 -8.85 -2.86 -11.90
N PRO A 9 -10.14 -2.53 -11.66
CA PRO A 9 -10.80 -2.86 -10.40
C PRO A 9 -10.93 -4.37 -10.15
N LEU A 10 -11.10 -5.17 -11.22
CA LEU A 10 -11.21 -6.63 -11.11
C LEU A 10 -9.88 -7.28 -10.69
N PHE A 11 -8.75 -6.65 -11.02
CA PHE A 11 -7.45 -7.08 -10.51
C PHE A 11 -7.26 -6.64 -9.06
N LEU A 12 -7.55 -5.38 -8.76
CA LEU A 12 -7.35 -4.77 -7.44
C LEU A 12 -8.22 -5.41 -6.35
N ALA A 13 -9.38 -5.98 -6.71
CA ALA A 13 -10.26 -6.69 -5.80
C ALA A 13 -9.75 -8.10 -5.41
N GLN A 14 -8.72 -8.63 -6.08
CA GLN A 14 -8.22 -9.97 -5.79
C GLN A 14 -7.34 -9.96 -4.54
N LYS A 15 -7.49 -11.02 -3.72
CA LYS A 15 -6.65 -11.22 -2.54
C LYS A 15 -5.19 -11.45 -2.97
N SER A 16 -4.28 -10.77 -2.28
CA SER A 16 -2.84 -10.97 -2.43
C SER A 16 -2.37 -12.19 -1.64
N THR A 17 -1.28 -12.78 -2.10
CA THR A 17 -0.64 -13.95 -1.48
C THR A 17 0.57 -13.54 -0.68
N ASP A 18 1.01 -14.42 0.22
CA ASP A 18 2.20 -14.13 1.03
C ASP A 18 3.43 -13.95 0.13
N ALA A 19 4.24 -12.97 0.53
CA ALA A 19 5.52 -12.68 -0.06
C ALA A 19 6.60 -13.59 0.54
N THR A 20 7.55 -13.97 -0.32
CA THR A 20 8.75 -14.72 0.06
C THR A 20 9.99 -13.91 -0.31
N GLU A 21 11.18 -14.41 0.02
CA GLU A 21 12.44 -13.76 -0.35
C GLU A 21 12.59 -13.53 -1.86
N ALA A 22 11.98 -14.39 -2.69
CA ALA A 22 11.96 -14.24 -4.14
C ALA A 22 11.24 -12.96 -4.61
N ASP A 23 10.41 -12.36 -3.76
CA ASP A 23 9.63 -11.16 -4.06
C ASP A 23 10.39 -9.85 -3.71
N GLN A 24 11.67 -9.90 -3.31
CA GLN A 24 12.46 -8.72 -2.91
C GLN A 24 12.48 -7.61 -3.96
N GLN A 25 12.49 -7.96 -5.25
CA GLN A 25 12.47 -6.97 -6.33
C GLN A 25 11.19 -6.11 -6.31
N VAL A 26 10.07 -6.66 -5.86
CA VAL A 26 8.78 -5.96 -5.74
C VAL A 26 8.89 -4.80 -4.76
N ILE A 27 9.65 -4.96 -3.67
CA ILE A 27 9.90 -3.91 -2.68
C ILE A 27 10.64 -2.73 -3.34
N THR A 28 11.69 -3.03 -4.11
CA THR A 28 12.48 -2.01 -4.79
C THR A 28 11.62 -1.26 -5.82
N ASP A 29 10.83 -1.99 -6.59
CA ASP A 29 9.93 -1.40 -7.58
C ASP A 29 8.83 -0.54 -6.94
N LEU A 30 8.32 -0.95 -5.78
CA LEU A 30 7.37 -0.15 -4.99
C LEU A 30 8.00 1.13 -4.44
N LEU A 31 9.19 1.06 -3.85
CA LEU A 31 9.89 2.23 -3.32
C LEU A 31 10.23 3.23 -4.43
N ASP A 32 10.72 2.76 -5.57
CA ASP A 32 11.00 3.62 -6.73
C ASP A 32 9.73 4.28 -7.26
N THR A 33 8.63 3.53 -7.34
CA THR A 33 7.35 4.06 -7.81
C THR A 33 6.75 5.05 -6.81
N LEU A 34 6.82 4.77 -5.50
CA LEU A 34 6.39 5.69 -4.45
C LEU A 34 7.19 7.00 -4.55
N ARG A 35 8.52 6.92 -4.69
CA ARG A 35 9.41 8.08 -4.84
C ARG A 35 9.01 8.98 -6.00
N ALA A 36 8.63 8.38 -7.13
CA ALA A 36 8.19 9.11 -8.31
C ALA A 36 6.82 9.79 -8.17
N ASN A 37 6.06 9.48 -7.11
CA ASN A 37 4.71 10.02 -6.86
C ASN A 37 4.58 10.68 -5.46
N LEU A 38 5.68 11.04 -4.79
CA LEU A 38 5.67 11.53 -3.40
C LEU A 38 4.88 12.83 -3.20
N ASP A 39 4.73 13.64 -4.24
CA ASP A 39 3.99 14.89 -4.22
C ASP A 39 2.48 14.69 -4.02
N HIS A 40 1.96 13.49 -4.32
CA HIS A 40 0.53 13.19 -4.21
C HIS A 40 0.23 11.74 -3.76
N CYS A 41 1.20 11.03 -3.18
CA CYS A 41 1.07 9.66 -2.68
C CYS A 41 1.82 9.46 -1.35
N VAL A 42 1.14 8.85 -0.37
CA VAL A 42 1.67 8.57 0.97
C VAL A 42 1.99 7.08 1.21
N GLY A 43 1.57 6.20 0.31
CA GLY A 43 1.82 4.77 0.43
C GLY A 43 1.29 3.97 -0.76
N MET A 44 1.88 2.81 -1.00
CA MET A 44 1.54 1.93 -2.11
C MET A 44 1.56 0.45 -1.70
N ALA A 45 0.72 -0.36 -2.33
CA ALA A 45 0.71 -1.81 -2.20
C ALA A 45 1.14 -2.50 -3.51
N ALA A 46 1.70 -3.70 -3.44
CA ALA A 46 2.21 -4.42 -4.62
C ALA A 46 1.16 -4.60 -5.74
N ASN A 47 -0.12 -4.76 -5.39
CA ASN A 47 -1.19 -4.90 -6.37
C ASN A 47 -1.38 -3.62 -7.22
N MET A 48 -1.00 -2.45 -6.69
CA MET A 48 -1.03 -1.18 -7.42
C MET A 48 0.02 -1.10 -8.53
N ILE A 49 1.02 -2.00 -8.53
CA ILE A 49 1.99 -2.16 -9.62
C ILE A 49 1.80 -3.50 -10.37
N GLY A 50 0.65 -4.15 -10.18
CA GLY A 50 0.28 -5.38 -10.91
C GLY A 50 0.79 -6.69 -10.27
N VAL A 51 1.23 -6.67 -9.01
CA VAL A 51 1.77 -7.85 -8.32
C VAL A 51 0.90 -8.24 -7.12
N LYS A 52 0.39 -9.48 -7.06
CA LYS A 52 -0.51 -9.94 -5.98
C LYS A 52 0.25 -10.51 -4.77
N LYS A 53 1.08 -9.67 -4.15
CA LYS A 53 1.88 -10.02 -2.98
C LYS A 53 1.57 -9.11 -1.80
N ASN A 54 1.61 -9.67 -0.59
CA ASN A 54 1.36 -8.95 0.66
C ASN A 54 2.58 -8.06 1.00
N ILE A 55 2.81 -7.02 0.21
CA ILE A 55 3.89 -6.05 0.41
C ILE A 55 3.30 -4.66 0.27
N ILE A 56 3.59 -3.79 1.24
CA ILE A 56 3.26 -2.37 1.19
C ILE A 56 4.52 -1.54 1.42
N VAL A 57 4.51 -0.31 0.92
CA VAL A 57 5.49 0.74 1.23
C VAL A 57 4.76 1.97 1.72
N VAL A 58 5.32 2.64 2.71
CA VAL A 58 4.72 3.82 3.35
C VAL A 58 5.74 4.93 3.41
N ALA A 59 5.30 6.17 3.13
CA ALA A 59 6.06 7.38 3.38
C ALA A 59 5.55 8.05 4.66
N ALA A 60 6.42 8.17 5.66
CA ALA A 60 6.14 8.82 6.94
C ALA A 60 7.17 9.93 7.18
N GLY A 61 6.82 11.15 6.77
CA GLY A 61 7.73 12.29 6.79
C GLY A 61 8.97 12.02 5.92
N PRO A 62 10.20 12.09 6.46
CA PRO A 62 11.41 11.83 5.68
C PRO A 62 11.67 10.32 5.44
N PHE A 63 10.94 9.44 6.12
CA PHE A 63 11.19 8.00 6.07
C PHE A 63 10.29 7.30 5.07
N GLN A 64 10.88 6.35 4.34
CA GLN A 64 10.17 5.43 3.46
C GLN A 64 10.61 4.01 3.80
N PHE A 65 9.64 3.14 4.07
CA PHE A 65 9.94 1.77 4.46
C PHE A 65 8.88 0.81 3.93
N ALA A 66 9.27 -0.46 3.84
CA ALA A 66 8.42 -1.53 3.36
C ALA A 66 7.99 -2.41 4.52
N MET A 67 6.78 -2.95 4.44
CA MET A 67 6.29 -3.99 5.32
C MET A 67 5.94 -5.22 4.50
N VAL A 68 6.43 -6.39 4.90
CA VAL A 68 6.24 -7.66 4.21
C VAL A 68 5.31 -8.52 5.04
N ASN A 69 4.26 -9.06 4.43
CA ASN A 69 3.21 -9.82 5.09
C ASN A 69 2.64 -9.13 6.35
N PRO A 70 2.33 -7.82 6.32
CA PRO A 70 1.92 -7.10 7.52
C PRO A 70 0.59 -7.64 8.09
N VAL A 71 0.52 -7.77 9.41
CA VAL A 71 -0.67 -8.21 10.14
C VAL A 71 -1.03 -7.18 11.21
N ILE A 72 -2.27 -6.67 11.16
CA ILE A 72 -2.76 -5.80 12.22
C ILE A 72 -3.16 -6.65 13.43
N THR A 73 -2.48 -6.45 14.55
CA THR A 73 -2.70 -7.19 15.80
C THR A 73 -3.66 -6.48 16.74
N LYS A 74 -3.76 -5.14 16.65
CA LYS A 74 -4.68 -4.33 17.47
C LYS A 74 -5.15 -3.07 16.75
N LYS A 75 -6.32 -2.57 17.13
CA LYS A 75 -6.95 -1.36 16.59
C LYS A 75 -7.66 -0.60 17.69
N THR A 76 -7.56 0.72 17.76
CA THR A 76 -8.21 1.54 18.80
C THR A 76 -8.71 2.88 18.23
N GLY A 77 -9.89 3.32 18.70
CA GLY A 77 -10.49 4.60 18.33
C GLY A 77 -10.92 4.68 16.86
N ALA A 78 -11.96 3.95 16.48
CA ALA A 78 -12.51 4.00 15.12
C ALA A 78 -13.06 5.39 14.77
N PHE A 79 -12.87 5.83 13.53
CA PHE A 79 -13.42 7.08 13.00
C PHE A 79 -13.72 6.96 11.50
N GLN A 80 -14.58 7.84 10.98
CA GLN A 80 -14.89 7.94 9.55
C GLN A 80 -14.03 9.04 8.91
N THR A 81 -13.55 8.79 7.70
CA THR A 81 -12.82 9.76 6.89
C THR A 81 -13.06 9.47 5.41
N GLU A 82 -12.56 10.33 4.53
CA GLU A 82 -12.48 10.08 3.09
C GLU A 82 -11.03 9.95 2.65
N GLU A 83 -10.77 9.04 1.71
CA GLU A 83 -9.43 8.79 1.16
C GLU A 83 -9.47 8.66 -0.36
N GLY A 84 -8.38 9.07 -1.01
CA GLY A 84 -8.10 8.84 -2.43
C GLY A 84 -7.02 7.76 -2.63
N CYS A 85 -6.89 7.27 -3.87
CA CYS A 85 -5.87 6.27 -4.23
C CYS A 85 -5.41 6.47 -5.67
N LEU A 86 -4.11 6.33 -5.96
CA LEU A 86 -3.57 6.46 -7.33
C LEU A 86 -4.24 5.53 -8.36
N SER A 87 -4.74 4.39 -7.88
CA SER A 87 -5.38 3.35 -8.68
C SER A 87 -6.87 3.61 -8.96
N LEU A 88 -7.51 4.54 -8.26
CA LEU A 88 -8.95 4.77 -8.30
C LEU A 88 -9.26 6.26 -8.51
N GLU A 89 -10.41 6.55 -9.14
CA GLU A 89 -10.86 7.93 -9.31
C GLU A 89 -11.68 8.40 -8.10
N GLY A 90 -11.48 9.67 -7.74
CA GLY A 90 -12.18 10.35 -6.66
C GLY A 90 -11.72 9.97 -5.25
N VAL A 91 -12.53 10.37 -4.27
CA VAL A 91 -12.40 10.00 -2.86
C VAL A 91 -13.57 9.10 -2.44
N ARG A 92 -13.36 8.30 -1.41
CA ARG A 92 -14.39 7.38 -0.89
C ARG A 92 -14.40 7.38 0.64
N PRO A 93 -15.57 7.27 1.28
CA PRO A 93 -15.64 7.14 2.72
C PRO A 93 -15.04 5.80 3.17
N CYS A 94 -14.28 5.83 4.26
CA CYS A 94 -13.73 4.64 4.88
C CYS A 94 -13.64 4.78 6.41
N THR A 95 -13.67 3.63 7.09
CA THR A 95 -13.41 3.55 8.53
C THR A 95 -11.91 3.37 8.77
N ARG A 96 -11.32 4.25 9.58
CA ARG A 96 -9.95 4.14 10.07
C ARG A 96 -9.92 4.09 11.60
N TYR A 97 -8.74 3.87 12.15
CA TYR A 97 -8.50 3.78 13.59
C TYR A 97 -7.40 4.78 13.95
N LYS A 98 -7.58 5.49 15.07
CA LYS A 98 -6.59 6.45 15.57
C LYS A 98 -5.24 5.78 15.82
N GLU A 99 -5.27 4.53 16.28
CA GLU A 99 -4.08 3.73 16.56
C GLU A 99 -4.27 2.29 16.05
N ILE A 100 -3.21 1.72 15.48
CA ILE A 100 -3.09 0.31 15.13
C ILE A 100 -1.73 -0.22 15.56
N GLU A 101 -1.66 -1.50 15.91
CA GLU A 101 -0.41 -2.25 16.12
C GLU A 101 -0.25 -3.23 14.94
N VAL A 102 0.97 -3.32 14.38
CA VAL A 102 1.25 -4.09 13.16
C VAL A 102 2.56 -4.88 13.32
N ASP A 103 2.50 -6.17 13.02
CA ASP A 103 3.67 -7.06 12.89
C ASP A 103 4.00 -7.23 11.40
N TYR A 104 5.28 -7.17 11.01
CA TYR A 104 5.73 -7.28 9.61
C TYR A 104 7.22 -7.61 9.46
#